data_AF-A0AAV5W6M7-F1
#
_entry.id   AF-A0AAV5W6M7-F1
#
_cell.length_a   1.000
_cell.length_b   1.000
_cell.length_c   1.000
_cell.angle_alpha   90.00
_cell.angle_beta   90.00
_cell.angle_gamma   90.00
#
_symmetry.space_group_name_H-M   'P 1'
#
loop_
_entity.id
_entity.type
_entity.pdbx_description
1 polymer ?
#
loop_
_entity_poly.entity_id
_entity_poly.type
_entity_poly.pdbx_seq_one_letter_code
_entity_poly.pdbx_strand_id
1 'polypeptide(L)'
;KGVYNNFYSVFPIPGGGSCTAMLTEDSTAYWLNEDCTNQKLPFVCRRVESKSSSLCPTVAPKEGEDIFAPGFPRPSTPCQYIFVVEANNVVQLEIITLETIKDVDFFQIYEGPVGSNMLANLTGSNPNPSTYMTKSSNVMRVNWFPDVVYRP
;
A
#
# COMPACT_ATOMS: atom_id res chain seq x y z
N LYS A 1 1.64 -49.23 -15.33
CA LYS A 1 1.59 -47.98 -16.13
C LYS A 1 0.91 -46.92 -15.28
N GLY A 2 1.59 -45.84 -14.94
CA GLY A 2 0.96 -44.71 -14.25
C GLY A 2 0.05 -43.97 -15.21
N VAL A 3 -1.20 -43.71 -14.80
CA VAL A 3 -2.10 -42.83 -15.55
C VAL A 3 -1.76 -41.41 -15.10
N TYR A 4 -1.30 -40.58 -16.03
CA TYR A 4 -1.04 -39.16 -15.75
C TYR A 4 -2.36 -38.40 -15.85
N ASN A 5 -2.94 -38.05 -14.70
CA ASN A 5 -4.22 -37.33 -14.59
C ASN A 5 -4.04 -35.81 -14.42
N ASN A 6 -2.87 -35.27 -14.78
CA ASN A 6 -2.43 -33.92 -14.38
C ASN A 6 -3.00 -32.79 -15.27
N PHE A 7 -4.28 -32.86 -15.63
CA PHE A 7 -5.00 -31.75 -16.25
C PHE A 7 -5.59 -30.85 -15.15
N TYR A 8 -4.72 -30.24 -14.34
CA TYR A 8 -5.16 -29.24 -13.38
C TYR A 8 -5.36 -27.91 -14.09
N SER A 9 -6.61 -27.52 -14.32
CA SER A 9 -6.99 -26.18 -14.77
C SER A 9 -7.30 -25.24 -13.60
N VAL A 10 -7.16 -25.71 -12.36
CA VAL A 10 -7.56 -24.99 -11.14
C VAL A 10 -6.48 -25.14 -10.07
N PHE A 11 -6.01 -24.02 -9.54
CA PHE A 11 -5.06 -23.92 -8.42
C PHE A 11 -5.84 -23.59 -7.12
N PRO A 12 -5.39 -24.06 -5.93
CA PRO A 12 -4.13 -24.75 -5.65
C PRO A 12 -4.14 -26.26 -5.99
N ILE A 13 -3.01 -26.76 -6.47
CA ILE A 13 -2.73 -28.19 -6.68
C ILE A 13 -2.59 -28.87 -5.31
N PRO A 14 -3.36 -29.94 -5.02
CA PRO A 14 -3.19 -30.71 -3.79
C PRO A 14 -1.76 -31.20 -3.62
N GLY A 15 -1.12 -30.86 -2.50
CA GLY A 15 0.27 -31.23 -2.21
C GLY A 15 1.34 -30.36 -2.90
N GLY A 16 0.95 -29.33 -3.66
CA GLY A 16 1.87 -28.41 -4.34
C GLY A 16 2.65 -27.46 -3.43
N GLY A 17 2.49 -27.52 -2.10
CA GLY A 17 3.19 -26.64 -1.16
C GLY A 17 2.35 -25.46 -0.66
N SER A 18 2.94 -24.66 0.24
CA SER A 18 2.27 -23.61 1.03
C SER A 18 2.51 -22.19 0.53
N CYS A 19 3.45 -21.99 -0.40
CA CYS A 19 3.73 -20.68 -0.98
C CYS A 19 2.99 -20.49 -2.29
N THR A 20 2.89 -19.24 -2.73
CA THR A 20 2.29 -18.87 -4.01
C THR A 20 3.33 -18.23 -4.92
N ALA A 21 3.41 -18.69 -6.17
CA ALA A 21 4.28 -18.16 -7.21
C ALA A 21 3.46 -17.80 -8.46
N MET A 22 3.93 -16.81 -9.22
CA MET A 22 3.33 -16.44 -10.50
C MET A 22 4.10 -17.13 -11.62
N LEU A 23 3.40 -17.79 -12.53
CA LEU A 23 3.99 -18.35 -13.74
C LEU A 23 4.36 -17.20 -14.68
N THR A 24 5.65 -16.88 -14.78
CA THR A 24 6.15 -15.77 -15.60
C THR A 24 6.38 -16.13 -17.06
N GLU A 25 6.25 -17.41 -17.42
CA GLU A 25 6.51 -17.93 -18.76
C GLU A 25 5.30 -17.84 -19.70
N ASP A 26 4.12 -17.51 -19.16
CA ASP A 26 2.87 -17.35 -19.89
C ASP A 26 2.37 -15.90 -19.71
N SER A 27 1.81 -15.31 -20.76
CA SER A 27 1.20 -13.97 -20.71
C SER A 27 0.00 -13.89 -19.77
N THR A 28 -0.58 -15.05 -19.43
CA THR A 28 -1.75 -15.15 -18.57
C THR A 28 -1.42 -15.07 -17.07
N ALA A 29 -0.14 -15.16 -16.68
CA ALA A 29 0.32 -14.84 -15.32
C ALA A 29 -0.39 -15.63 -14.19
N TYR A 30 -0.66 -16.92 -14.39
CA TYR A 30 -1.38 -17.72 -13.39
C TYR A 30 -0.62 -17.80 -12.06
N TRP A 31 -1.38 -17.72 -10.97
CA TRP A 31 -0.88 -17.96 -9.62
C TRP A 31 -1.04 -19.44 -9.26
N LEU A 32 0.06 -20.07 -8.86
CA LEU A 32 0.12 -21.48 -8.46
C LEU A 32 0.73 -21.61 -7.07
N ASN A 33 0.39 -22.70 -6.37
CA ASN A 33 1.04 -23.04 -5.12
C ASN A 33 2.29 -23.89 -5.36
N GLU A 34 3.38 -23.59 -4.64
CA GLU A 34 4.69 -24.23 -4.77
C GLU A 34 5.31 -24.52 -3.38
N ASP A 35 6.21 -25.51 -3.30
CA ASP A 35 7.04 -25.77 -2.11
C ASP A 35 8.27 -24.85 -2.10
N CYS A 36 8.17 -23.80 -1.28
CA CYS A 36 9.20 -22.79 -1.09
C CYS A 36 10.25 -23.17 -0.01
N THR A 37 10.19 -24.37 0.58
CA THR A 37 11.14 -24.76 1.64
C THR A 37 12.57 -24.86 1.10
N ASN A 38 12.72 -25.33 -0.14
CA ASN A 38 14.02 -25.55 -0.79
C ASN A 38 14.21 -24.74 -2.07
N GLN A 39 13.18 -24.06 -2.57
CA GLN A 39 13.25 -23.25 -3.79
C GLN A 39 13.40 -21.75 -3.46
N LYS A 40 14.44 -21.12 -3.99
CA LYS A 40 14.63 -19.66 -3.95
C LYS A 40 13.88 -19.01 -5.11
N LEU A 41 12.59 -18.75 -4.92
CA LEU A 41 11.77 -17.99 -5.86
C LEU A 41 11.51 -16.58 -5.33
N PRO A 42 11.28 -15.58 -6.19
CA PRO A 42 10.70 -14.31 -5.76
C PRO A 42 9.29 -14.57 -5.24
N PHE A 43 9.10 -14.47 -3.93
CA PHE A 43 7.82 -14.73 -3.29
C PHE A 43 7.04 -13.43 -3.06
N VAL A 44 5.72 -13.50 -3.22
CA VAL A 44 4.82 -12.46 -2.71
C VAL A 44 4.30 -12.91 -1.36
N CYS A 45 4.64 -12.18 -0.31
CA CYS A 45 4.02 -12.41 0.99
C CYS A 45 2.56 -11.95 0.92
N ARG A 46 1.63 -12.86 1.20
CA ARG A 46 0.31 -12.46 1.65
C ARG A 46 0.51 -11.75 2.99
N ARG A 47 0.31 -10.43 3.01
CA ARG A 47 0.08 -9.75 4.28
C ARG A 47 -1.13 -10.43 4.91
N VAL A 48 -0.94 -11.02 6.10
CA VAL A 48 -2.09 -11.33 6.94
C VAL A 48 -2.84 -10.02 7.04
N GLU A 49 -4.09 -9.98 6.57
CA GLU A 49 -4.95 -8.84 6.81
C GLU A 49 -5.14 -8.77 8.34
N SER A 50 -4.20 -8.11 9.02
CA SER A 50 -4.44 -7.53 10.32
C SER A 50 -5.55 -6.54 10.03
N LYS A 51 -6.81 -6.98 10.15
CA LYS A 51 -8.04 -6.23 9.82
C LYS A 51 -7.67 -4.77 9.65
N SER A 52 -7.40 -4.36 8.41
CA SER A 52 -7.03 -2.97 8.12
C SER A 52 -8.10 -2.20 8.83
N SER A 53 -7.72 -1.47 9.88
CA SER A 53 -8.66 -0.95 10.87
C SER A 53 -9.83 -0.37 10.10
N SER A 54 -11.05 -0.81 10.40
CA SER A 54 -12.28 -0.46 9.67
C SER A 54 -12.62 1.05 9.70
N LEU A 55 -11.65 1.87 10.10
CA LEU A 55 -11.66 3.31 10.25
C LEU A 55 -10.89 4.02 9.13
N CYS A 56 -10.03 3.34 8.36
CA CYS A 56 -9.43 3.97 7.18
C CYS A 56 -10.53 4.25 6.15
N PRO A 57 -10.67 5.50 5.65
CA PRO A 57 -11.58 5.81 4.56
C PRO A 57 -11.28 4.91 3.35
N THR A 58 -12.31 4.21 2.86
CA THR A 58 -12.23 3.36 1.66
C THR A 58 -12.76 4.05 0.41
N VAL A 59 -13.46 5.17 0.59
CA VAL A 59 -13.99 5.99 -0.51
C VAL A 59 -12.93 7.01 -0.88
N ALA A 60 -12.55 7.03 -2.15
CA ALA A 60 -11.63 8.03 -2.66
C ALA A 60 -12.30 9.42 -2.62
N PRO A 61 -11.61 10.45 -2.11
CA PRO A 61 -12.09 11.82 -2.14
C PRO A 61 -12.12 12.34 -3.57
N LYS A 62 -13.00 13.31 -3.85
CA LYS A 62 -12.95 14.05 -5.12
C LYS A 62 -11.83 15.09 -5.09
N GLU A 63 -11.45 15.55 -6.27
CA GLU A 63 -10.53 16.67 -6.39
C GLU A 63 -11.05 17.90 -5.62
N GLY A 64 -10.17 18.51 -4.81
CA GLY A 64 -10.49 19.66 -3.98
C GLY A 64 -11.25 19.35 -2.69
N GLU A 65 -11.57 18.08 -2.40
CA GLU A 65 -12.15 17.70 -1.10
C GLU A 65 -11.05 17.50 -0.05
N ASP A 66 -11.29 18.02 1.16
CA ASP A 66 -10.39 17.85 2.29
C ASP A 66 -10.43 16.42 2.84
N ILE A 67 -9.25 15.90 3.18
CA ILE A 67 -9.08 14.57 3.75
C ILE A 67 -8.54 14.71 5.16
N PHE A 68 -9.20 14.02 6.11
CA PHE A 68 -8.75 13.98 7.50
C PHE A 68 -8.12 12.63 7.81
N ALA A 69 -7.07 12.66 8.63
CA ALA A 69 -6.47 11.44 9.13
C ALA A 69 -7.52 10.63 9.95
N PRO A 70 -7.53 9.30 9.86
CA PRO A 70 -8.56 8.49 10.48
C PRO A 70 -8.48 8.55 12.00
N GLY A 71 -9.64 8.77 12.61
CA GLY A 71 -9.77 9.08 14.04
C GLY A 71 -9.64 10.57 14.37
N PHE A 72 -9.52 11.47 13.38
CA PHE A 72 -9.59 12.92 13.60
C PHE A 72 -10.80 13.29 14.50
N PRO A 73 -10.61 14.17 15.52
CA PRO A 73 -9.44 15.01 15.79
C PRO A 73 -8.28 14.32 16.52
N ARG A 74 -8.37 13.03 16.85
CA ARG A 74 -7.30 12.26 17.51
C ARG A 74 -6.82 11.12 16.60
N PRO A 75 -6.04 11.43 15.55
CA PRO A 75 -5.78 10.47 14.48
C PRO A 75 -4.83 9.33 14.89
N SER A 76 -5.33 8.27 15.51
CA SER A 76 -4.51 7.19 16.12
C SER A 76 -4.33 5.96 15.23
N THR A 77 -4.90 5.98 14.02
CA THR A 77 -5.02 4.79 13.20
C THR A 77 -4.07 4.86 11.99
N PRO A 78 -3.11 3.93 11.83
CA PRO A 78 -2.24 3.92 10.66
C PRO A 78 -3.04 3.57 9.40
N CYS A 79 -2.88 4.37 8.35
CA CYS A 79 -3.56 4.13 7.08
C CYS A 79 -2.67 4.44 5.90
N GLN A 80 -2.93 3.73 4.80
CA GLN A 80 -2.26 3.93 3.53
C GLN A 80 -3.30 4.31 2.49
N TYR A 81 -2.98 5.33 1.71
CA TYR A 81 -3.81 5.84 0.63
C TYR A 81 -3.03 5.77 -0.68
N ILE A 82 -3.74 5.48 -1.76
CA ILE A 82 -3.20 5.51 -3.11
C ILE A 82 -4.12 6.40 -3.94
N PHE A 83 -3.61 7.55 -4.33
CA PHE A 83 -4.29 8.50 -5.21
C PHE A 83 -3.90 8.18 -6.64
N VAL A 84 -4.90 7.97 -7.50
CA VAL A 84 -4.71 7.63 -8.91
C VAL A 84 -5.51 8.62 -9.74
N VAL A 85 -4.86 9.23 -10.71
CA VAL A 85 -5.49 10.06 -11.74
C VAL A 85 -5.29 9.45 -13.12
N GLU A 86 -5.85 10.06 -14.16
CA GLU A 86 -5.65 9.61 -15.54
C GLU A 86 -4.17 9.56 -15.92
N ALA A 87 -3.81 8.65 -16.83
CA ALA A 87 -2.42 8.32 -17.15
C ALA A 87 -1.55 9.50 -17.61
N ASN A 88 -2.14 10.57 -18.14
CA ASN A 88 -1.43 11.76 -18.61
C ASN A 88 -1.41 12.92 -17.59
N ASN A 89 -1.98 12.70 -16.40
CA ASN A 89 -2.03 13.69 -15.34
C ASN A 89 -1.05 13.34 -14.22
N VAL A 90 -0.72 14.33 -13.41
CA VAL A 90 0.07 14.17 -12.19
C VAL A 90 -0.81 14.42 -10.96
N VAL A 91 -0.42 13.86 -9.82
CA VAL A 91 -1.13 14.07 -8.57
C VAL A 91 -0.44 15.19 -7.80
N GLN A 92 -1.22 16.19 -7.40
CA GLN A 92 -0.81 17.22 -6.46
C GLN A 92 -1.55 17.02 -5.13
N LEU A 93 -0.81 17.03 -4.02
CA LEU A 93 -1.34 16.98 -2.67
C LEU A 93 -0.93 18.25 -1.93
N GLU A 94 -1.92 18.95 -1.39
CA GLU A 94 -1.72 20.05 -0.45
C GLU A 94 -2.01 19.58 0.97
N ILE A 95 -1.05 19.82 1.87
CA ILE A 95 -1.23 19.64 3.30
C ILE A 95 -1.52 21.01 3.87
N ILE A 96 -2.78 21.24 4.26
CA ILE A 96 -3.23 22.51 4.83
C ILE A 96 -2.61 22.71 6.23
N THR A 97 -2.74 21.70 7.08
CA THR A 97 -2.14 21.67 8.43
C THR A 97 -1.67 20.27 8.77
N LEU A 98 -0.56 20.18 9.51
CA LEU A 98 -0.08 18.93 10.09
C LEU A 98 0.20 19.18 11.57
N GLU A 99 -0.49 18.46 12.45
CA GLU A 99 -0.26 18.53 13.91
C GLU A 99 0.07 17.13 14.42
N THR A 100 1.36 16.90 14.65
CA THR A 100 1.88 15.58 15.05
C THR A 100 3.02 15.71 16.04
N ILE A 101 3.36 14.59 16.70
CA ILE A 101 4.53 14.53 17.59
C ILE A 101 5.78 14.35 16.74
N LYS A 102 6.72 15.28 16.91
CA LYS A 102 7.98 15.29 16.17
C LYS A 102 8.81 14.03 16.45
N ASP A 103 9.34 13.44 15.38
CA ASP A 103 10.18 12.23 15.36
C ASP A 103 9.50 10.97 15.94
N VAL A 104 8.17 10.99 16.05
CA VAL A 104 7.35 9.90 16.59
C VAL A 104 6.27 9.52 15.58
N ASP A 105 5.47 10.49 15.16
CA ASP A 105 4.47 10.34 14.11
C ASP A 105 5.09 10.68 12.74
N PHE A 106 4.73 9.93 11.71
CA PHE A 106 5.24 10.16 10.35
C PHE A 106 4.13 10.20 9.30
N PHE A 107 4.17 11.20 8.44
CA PHE A 107 3.37 11.31 7.23
C PHE A 107 4.27 11.27 6.01
N GLN A 108 4.21 10.16 5.26
CA GLN A 108 5.13 9.89 4.17
C GLN A 108 4.42 9.93 2.83
N ILE A 109 5.04 10.59 1.86
CA ILE A 109 4.52 10.77 0.51
C ILE A 109 5.50 10.14 -0.47
N TYR A 110 5.00 9.28 -1.34
CA TYR A 110 5.76 8.57 -2.36
C TYR A 110 5.14 8.78 -3.73
N GLU A 111 6.01 8.83 -4.74
CA GLU A 111 5.64 8.76 -6.13
C GLU A 111 5.54 7.31 -6.61
N GLY A 112 4.39 6.96 -7.19
CA GLY A 112 4.09 5.63 -7.71
C GLY A 112 3.31 4.73 -6.76
N PRO A 113 2.73 3.63 -7.27
CA PRO A 113 1.99 2.66 -6.46
C PRO A 113 2.89 1.83 -5.55
N VAL A 114 4.16 1.66 -5.94
CA VAL A 114 5.17 0.85 -5.25
C VAL A 114 6.55 1.50 -5.36
N GLY A 115 7.50 1.04 -4.55
CA GLY A 115 8.88 1.53 -4.55
C GLY A 115 9.17 2.60 -3.50
N SER A 116 10.38 3.15 -3.56
CA SER A 116 10.98 4.03 -2.55
C SER A 116 11.17 5.48 -3.01
N ASN A 117 10.50 5.90 -4.07
CA ASN A 117 10.57 7.27 -4.59
C ASN A 117 9.83 8.23 -3.65
N MET A 118 10.48 8.62 -2.56
CA MET A 118 9.91 9.46 -1.52
C MET A 118 9.93 10.93 -1.94
N LEU A 119 8.77 11.56 -1.93
CA LEU A 119 8.61 13.00 -2.15
C LEU A 119 8.77 13.78 -0.84
N ALA A 120 8.27 13.23 0.26
CA ALA A 120 8.37 13.83 1.59
C ALA A 120 8.26 12.80 2.71
N ASN A 121 8.93 13.10 3.83
CA ASN A 121 8.76 12.42 5.12
C ASN A 121 8.56 13.49 6.18
N LEU A 122 7.31 13.70 6.60
CA LEU A 122 6.92 14.79 7.47
C LEU A 122 6.67 14.29 8.89
N THR A 123 7.08 15.10 9.85
CA THR A 123 6.89 14.85 11.28
C THR A 123 6.87 16.18 12.02
N GLY A 124 6.31 16.17 13.24
CA GLY A 124 6.11 17.38 14.02
C GLY A 124 4.93 18.21 13.50
N SER A 125 4.77 19.39 14.08
CA SER A 125 3.67 20.27 13.74
C SER A 125 4.11 21.31 12.71
N ASN A 126 3.38 21.42 11.61
CA ASN A 126 3.50 22.48 10.61
C ASN A 126 2.13 23.12 10.38
N PRO A 127 1.91 24.36 10.85
CA PRO A 127 0.65 25.06 10.66
C PRO A 127 0.52 25.71 9.28
N ASN A 128 1.58 25.73 8.47
CA ASN A 128 1.59 26.39 7.17
C ASN A 128 1.33 25.37 6.04
N PRO A 129 0.57 25.76 5.01
CA PRO A 129 0.33 24.90 3.86
C PRO A 129 1.62 24.48 3.14
N SER A 130 1.66 23.24 2.66
CA SER A 130 2.76 22.71 1.86
C SER A 130 2.25 21.80 0.74
N THR A 131 2.87 21.89 -0.44
CA THR A 131 2.41 21.19 -1.65
C THR A 131 3.45 20.20 -2.14
N TYR A 132 3.00 19.01 -2.52
CA TYR A 132 3.81 17.92 -3.06
C TYR A 132 3.18 17.40 -4.35
N MET A 133 4.01 17.12 -5.36
CA MET A 133 3.53 16.71 -6.68
C MET A 133 4.37 15.56 -7.23
N THR A 134 3.72 14.60 -7.90
CA THR A 134 4.43 13.59 -8.70
C THR A 134 5.04 14.24 -9.95
N LYS A 135 6.10 13.63 -10.50
CA LYS A 135 6.82 14.15 -11.67
C LYS A 135 6.46 13.40 -12.94
N SER A 136 6.40 12.08 -12.88
CA SER A 136 6.18 11.19 -14.02
C SER A 136 5.11 10.12 -13.77
N SER A 137 4.70 9.92 -12.52
CA SER A 137 3.65 8.98 -12.16
C SER A 137 2.28 9.66 -12.04
N ASN A 138 1.24 9.03 -12.59
CA ASN A 138 -0.16 9.37 -12.35
C ASN A 138 -0.70 8.79 -11.02
N VAL A 139 0.19 8.23 -10.20
CA VAL A 139 -0.12 7.61 -8.90
C VAL A 139 0.76 8.21 -7.81
N MET A 140 0.13 8.61 -6.70
CA MET A 140 0.79 9.00 -5.46
C MET A 140 0.36 8.09 -4.32
N ARG A 141 1.32 7.63 -3.52
CA ARG A 141 1.08 6.79 -2.35
C ARG A 141 1.41 7.57 -1.09
N VAL A 142 0.48 7.58 -0.14
CA VAL A 142 0.62 8.29 1.13
C VAL A 142 0.44 7.32 2.28
N ASN A 143 1.32 7.39 3.26
CA ASN A 143 1.25 6.58 4.47
C ASN A 143 1.20 7.48 5.71
N TRP A 144 0.22 7.19 6.57
CA TRP A 144 0.11 7.77 7.90
C TRP A 144 0.55 6.73 8.93
N PHE A 145 1.57 7.05 9.71
CA PHE A 145 2.12 6.23 10.79
C PHE A 145 2.05 6.99 12.11
N PRO A 146 0.90 6.96 12.79
CA PRO A 146 0.79 7.47 14.14
C PRO A 146 1.45 6.49 15.13
N ASP A 147 2.14 7.03 16.13
CA ASP A 147 2.40 6.28 17.35
C ASP A 147 1.24 6.49 18.34
N VAL A 148 0.71 5.37 18.83
CA VAL A 148 -0.40 5.35 19.80
C VAL A 148 0.08 5.24 21.24
N VAL A 149 1.38 4.98 21.47
CA VAL A 149 1.94 4.76 22.81
C VAL A 149 2.22 6.08 23.54
N TYR A 150 2.48 7.16 22.81
CA TYR A 150 2.94 8.44 23.38
C TYR A 150 1.89 9.56 23.45
N ARG A 151 0.60 9.27 23.24
CA ARG A 151 -0.45 10.31 23.35
C ARG A 151 -1.01 10.39 24.78
N PRO A 152 -0.93 11.56 25.46
CA PRO A 152 -1.52 11.78 26.78
C PRO A 152 -3.05 11.79 26.75
#